data_AF-A0AB39YLH7-F1
#
_entry.id   AF-A0AB39YLH7-F1
#
_cell.length_a   1.000
_cell.length_b   1.000
_cell.length_c   1.000
_cell.angle_alpha   90.00
_cell.angle_beta   90.00
_cell.angle_gamma   90.00
#
_symmetry.space_group_name_H-M   'P 1'
#
loop_
_entity.id
_entity.type
_entity.pdbx_description
1 polymer ?
#
loop_
_entity_poly.entity_id
_entity_poly.type
_entity_poly.pdbx_seq_one_letter_code
_entity_poly.pdbx_strand_id
1 'polypeptide(L)'
;MSTSAVCHCPRVPSTTSPICCGHLKAIGSRWRILPPGKIAVIILAVLRHDQRLADMAGGNDVSESTVRRWRDELIGLLAAQAPRLDRALKKVVKQGGEVVLIDGTLIRTQRRTGRADRRNYSGKHRSHGLHFLALTDENGRLIWISAARTGRTHDNTAARHDHILAHLRGAGLVALADLGFRGLDNDVLDPVIVTGYTATRTHKLTPGQKEANRVLAVGRAPVEHGFAHLKNWRTLTKLRTDPARATQLLRALLVLTNLEVDR
;
A
#
# COMPACT_ATOMS: atom_id res chain seq x y z
N MET A 1 8.27 -29.74 35.80
CA MET A 1 7.95 -29.39 34.40
C MET A 1 6.73 -28.49 34.40
N SER A 2 6.90 -27.20 34.11
CA SER A 2 5.86 -26.36 33.51
C SER A 2 6.52 -25.06 33.04
N THR A 3 6.75 -25.02 31.74
CA THR A 3 7.52 -24.01 31.04
C THR A 3 6.68 -22.73 30.90
N SER A 4 7.16 -21.62 31.47
CA SER A 4 6.60 -20.28 31.25
C SER A 4 6.69 -19.93 29.76
N ALA A 5 5.53 -19.77 29.11
CA ALA A 5 5.44 -19.23 27.77
C ALA A 5 5.58 -17.70 27.84
N VAL A 6 6.78 -17.20 27.58
CA VAL A 6 7.05 -15.77 27.39
C VAL A 6 6.36 -15.32 26.11
N CYS A 7 5.22 -14.63 26.23
CA CYS A 7 4.64 -13.88 25.12
C CYS A 7 5.63 -12.81 24.66
N HIS A 8 6.27 -13.03 23.51
CA HIS A 8 7.07 -12.02 22.83
C HIS A 8 6.18 -10.85 22.40
N CYS A 9 6.17 -9.80 23.21
CA CYS A 9 5.53 -8.53 22.91
C CYS A 9 6.44 -7.76 21.92
N PRO A 10 5.98 -7.39 20.71
CA PRO A 10 6.78 -6.59 19.80
C PRO A 10 7.00 -5.19 20.41
N ARG A 11 8.27 -4.85 20.72
CA ARG A 11 8.66 -3.52 21.22
C ARG A 11 8.24 -2.43 20.23
N VAL A 12 7.55 -1.43 20.76
CA VAL A 12 7.16 -0.18 20.10
C VAL A 12 8.40 0.49 19.48
N PRO A 13 8.34 1.02 18.24
CA PRO A 13 9.47 1.76 17.68
C PRO A 13 9.76 3.02 18.50
N SER A 14 11.04 3.24 18.84
CA SER A 14 11.55 4.50 19.40
C SER A 14 11.41 5.68 18.43
N THR A 15 11.18 5.42 17.14
CA THR A 15 11.05 6.40 16.06
C THR A 15 9.62 6.91 15.80
N THR A 16 8.57 6.21 16.24
CA THR A 16 7.18 6.73 16.21
C THR A 16 6.88 7.67 17.37
N SER A 17 7.61 7.54 18.48
CA SER A 17 7.42 8.38 19.67
C SER A 17 7.69 9.88 19.44
N PRO A 18 8.78 10.31 18.76
CA PRO A 18 9.04 11.73 18.51
C PRO A 18 8.03 12.36 17.56
N ILE A 19 7.59 11.61 16.55
CA ILE A 19 6.65 12.06 15.51
C ILE A 19 5.25 12.28 16.12
N CYS A 20 4.81 11.36 16.97
CA CYS A 20 3.64 11.59 17.81
C CYS A 20 3.85 12.80 18.72
N CYS A 21 4.96 12.88 19.47
CA CYS A 21 5.22 13.97 20.43
C CYS A 21 5.24 15.38 19.82
N GLY A 22 5.82 15.57 18.63
CA GLY A 22 5.90 16.88 17.96
C GLY A 22 4.54 17.41 17.49
N HIS A 23 3.70 16.52 16.96
CA HIS A 23 2.35 16.89 16.53
C HIS A 23 1.35 17.01 17.70
N LEU A 24 1.56 16.23 18.77
CA LEU A 24 0.77 16.28 20.01
C LEU A 24 0.82 17.65 20.72
N LYS A 25 1.92 18.41 20.56
CA LYS A 25 2.00 19.80 21.06
C LYS A 25 1.16 20.79 20.23
N ALA A 26 0.98 20.54 18.93
CA ALA A 26 0.37 21.49 18.00
C ALA A 26 -1.17 21.46 17.98
N ILE A 27 -1.81 20.31 18.23
CA ILE A 27 -3.28 20.18 18.13
C ILE A 27 -4.01 20.32 19.48
N GLY A 28 -3.30 20.39 20.61
CA GLY A 28 -3.95 20.41 21.94
C GLY A 28 -4.82 19.17 22.22
N SER A 29 -4.47 18.02 21.65
CA SER A 29 -5.38 16.87 21.60
C SER A 29 -5.44 16.09 22.93
N ARG A 30 -6.60 15.47 23.19
CA ARG A 30 -6.92 14.69 24.40
C ARG A 30 -6.21 13.32 24.48
N TRP A 31 -5.02 13.20 23.89
CA TRP A 31 -4.12 12.03 23.99
C TRP A 31 -3.44 11.92 25.36
N ARG A 32 -3.97 12.62 26.36
CA ARG A 32 -3.44 12.65 27.73
C ARG A 32 -4.01 11.55 28.63
N ILE A 33 -5.04 10.82 28.17
CA ILE A 33 -5.65 9.75 28.96
C ILE A 33 -4.67 8.59 29.15
N LEU A 34 -3.87 8.28 28.13
CA LEU A 34 -2.84 7.24 28.18
C LEU A 34 -1.50 7.77 27.63
N PRO A 35 -0.36 7.18 28.04
CA PRO A 35 0.93 7.51 27.46
C PRO A 35 0.94 7.30 25.93
N PRO A 36 1.60 8.16 25.13
CA PRO A 36 1.62 8.07 23.67
C PRO A 36 2.05 6.70 23.14
N GLY A 37 3.04 6.07 23.79
CA GLY A 37 3.49 4.73 23.42
C GLY A 37 2.41 3.65 23.57
N LYS A 38 1.58 3.75 24.62
CA LYS A 38 0.46 2.82 24.84
C LYS A 38 -0.63 3.01 23.80
N ILE A 39 -0.95 4.26 23.44
CA ILE A 39 -1.92 4.54 22.39
C ILE A 39 -1.43 4.03 21.03
N ALA A 40 -0.14 4.23 20.72
CA ALA A 40 0.47 3.70 19.50
C ALA A 40 0.36 2.17 19.43
N VAL A 41 0.64 1.44 20.52
CA VAL A 41 0.46 -0.02 20.59
C VAL A 41 -0.97 -0.43 20.33
N ILE A 42 -1.93 0.24 20.97
CA ILE A 42 -3.36 -0.06 20.79
C ILE A 42 -3.75 0.06 19.32
N ILE A 43 -3.38 1.16 18.66
CA ILE A 43 -3.74 1.38 17.26
C ILE A 43 -3.00 0.41 16.34
N LEU A 44 -1.72 0.15 16.58
CA LEU A 44 -0.95 -0.84 15.80
C LEU A 44 -1.56 -2.23 15.93
N ALA A 45 -2.04 -2.63 17.11
CA ALA A 45 -2.75 -3.89 17.28
C ALA A 45 -4.06 -3.93 16.47
N VAL A 46 -4.84 -2.83 16.46
CA VAL A 46 -6.04 -2.69 15.62
C VAL A 46 -5.70 -2.83 14.14
N LEU A 47 -4.66 -2.14 13.65
CA LEU A 47 -4.31 -2.15 12.22
C LEU A 47 -3.68 -3.49 11.78
N ARG A 48 -2.77 -4.03 12.59
CA ARG A 48 -2.01 -5.25 12.28
C ARG A 48 -2.89 -6.49 12.37
N HIS A 49 -3.75 -6.56 13.37
CA HIS A 49 -4.52 -7.77 13.67
C HIS A 49 -6.03 -7.66 13.41
N ASP A 50 -6.52 -6.51 12.93
CA ASP A 50 -7.96 -6.23 12.77
C ASP A 50 -8.75 -6.43 14.08
N GLN A 51 -8.12 -6.09 15.22
CA GLN A 51 -8.76 -6.20 16.55
C GLN A 51 -9.98 -5.30 16.63
N ARG A 52 -11.04 -5.78 17.29
CA ARG A 52 -12.24 -4.97 17.48
C ARG A 52 -11.91 -3.79 18.39
N LEU A 53 -12.42 -2.62 18.03
CA LEU A 53 -12.20 -1.41 18.83
C LEU A 53 -12.74 -1.56 20.25
N ALA A 54 -13.87 -2.27 20.42
CA ALA A 54 -14.47 -2.53 21.72
C ALA A 54 -13.55 -3.35 22.64
N ASP A 55 -12.91 -4.40 22.11
CA ASP A 55 -12.00 -5.26 22.87
C ASP A 55 -10.76 -4.46 23.33
N MET A 56 -10.21 -3.65 22.42
CA MET A 56 -9.09 -2.77 22.75
C MET A 56 -9.46 -1.65 23.71
N ALA A 57 -10.71 -1.17 23.67
CA ALA A 57 -11.21 -0.12 24.55
C ALA A 57 -11.42 -0.65 25.97
N GLY A 58 -12.11 -1.78 26.11
CA GLY A 58 -12.37 -2.43 27.40
C GLY A 58 -11.10 -2.82 28.14
N GLY A 59 -10.10 -3.37 27.45
CA GLY A 59 -8.81 -3.71 28.07
C GLY A 59 -7.91 -2.53 28.45
N ASN A 60 -8.33 -1.29 28.18
CA ASN A 60 -7.55 -0.08 28.44
C ASN A 60 -8.34 1.02 29.16
N ASP A 61 -9.51 0.70 29.72
CA ASP A 61 -10.37 1.63 30.47
C ASP A 61 -10.72 2.91 29.71
N VAL A 62 -10.96 2.78 28.40
CA VAL A 62 -11.36 3.89 27.53
C VAL A 62 -12.60 3.54 26.72
N SER A 63 -13.28 4.55 26.18
CA SER A 63 -14.43 4.32 25.31
C SER A 63 -14.00 3.86 23.91
N GLU A 64 -14.83 3.05 23.24
CA GLU A 64 -14.61 2.67 21.83
C GLU A 64 -14.48 3.90 20.93
N SER A 65 -15.27 4.95 21.18
CA SER A 65 -15.21 6.22 20.45
C SER A 65 -13.85 6.90 20.59
N THR A 66 -13.19 6.76 21.74
CA THR A 66 -11.85 7.31 21.99
C THR A 66 -10.81 6.56 21.17
N VAL A 67 -10.83 5.22 21.17
CA VAL A 67 -9.91 4.40 20.36
C VAL A 67 -10.12 4.66 18.87
N ARG A 68 -11.38 4.77 18.42
CA ARG A 68 -11.73 5.12 17.04
C ARG A 68 -11.12 6.45 16.63
N ARG A 69 -11.28 7.49 17.46
CA ARG A 69 -10.70 8.81 17.21
C ARG A 69 -9.18 8.75 17.14
N TRP A 70 -8.54 8.08 18.09
CA TRP A 70 -7.08 7.92 18.09
C TRP A 70 -6.58 7.23 16.81
N ARG A 71 -7.27 6.17 16.38
CA ARG A 71 -6.97 5.49 15.12
C ARG A 71 -7.09 6.43 13.92
N ASP A 72 -8.21 7.14 13.81
CA ASP A 72 -8.48 8.01 12.66
C ASP A 72 -7.50 9.20 12.60
N GLU A 73 -7.16 9.78 13.75
CA GLU A 73 -6.13 10.81 13.86
C GLU A 73 -4.76 10.27 13.46
N LEU A 74 -4.31 9.13 14.01
CA LEU A 74 -3.01 8.55 13.65
C LEU A 74 -2.92 8.21 12.16
N ILE A 75 -3.99 7.65 11.58
CA ILE A 75 -4.07 7.39 10.14
C ILE A 75 -3.90 8.71 9.37
N GLY A 76 -4.58 9.78 9.78
CA GLY A 76 -4.44 11.10 9.16
C GLY A 76 -2.99 11.63 9.19
N LEU A 77 -2.32 11.50 10.34
CA LEU A 77 -0.94 11.96 10.52
C LEU A 77 0.06 11.19 9.67
N LEU A 78 -0.07 9.86 9.66
CA LEU A 78 0.80 9.00 8.86
C LEU A 78 0.51 9.18 7.37
N ALA A 79 -0.75 9.31 6.98
CA ALA A 79 -1.13 9.53 5.58
C ALA A 79 -0.58 10.85 5.03
N ALA A 80 -0.46 11.89 5.86
CA ALA A 80 0.13 13.16 5.49
C ALA A 80 1.65 13.08 5.23
N GLN A 81 2.33 12.08 5.82
CA GLN A 81 3.75 11.83 5.62
C GLN A 81 4.06 10.98 4.39
N ALA A 82 3.05 10.28 3.85
CA ALA A 82 3.24 9.46 2.66
C ALA A 82 3.74 10.32 1.48
N PRO A 83 4.81 9.88 0.78
CA PRO A 83 5.38 10.66 -0.29
C PRO A 83 4.38 10.81 -1.44
N ARG A 84 4.39 11.99 -2.06
CA ARG A 84 3.79 12.19 -3.38
C ARG A 84 4.64 11.46 -4.43
N LEU A 85 4.03 11.11 -5.56
CA LEU A 85 4.68 10.32 -6.61
C LEU A 85 5.99 10.98 -7.09
N ASP A 86 5.96 12.27 -7.38
CA ASP A 86 7.13 13.05 -7.80
C ASP A 86 8.27 12.99 -6.76
N ARG A 87 7.94 13.09 -5.47
CA ARG A 87 8.92 13.01 -4.39
C ARG A 87 9.48 11.60 -4.22
N ALA A 88 8.64 10.59 -4.38
CA ALA A 88 9.05 9.19 -4.31
C ALA A 88 10.05 8.86 -5.43
N LEU A 89 9.73 9.22 -6.68
CA LEU A 89 10.61 9.00 -7.84
C LEU A 89 11.93 9.77 -7.71
N LYS A 90 11.88 11.05 -7.31
CA LYS A 90 13.10 11.85 -7.04
C LYS A 90 13.99 11.21 -5.97
N LYS A 91 13.40 10.57 -4.96
CA LYS A 91 14.18 9.87 -3.92
C LYS A 91 14.90 8.66 -4.51
N VAL A 92 14.24 7.86 -5.36
CA VAL A 92 14.84 6.72 -6.05
C VAL A 92 16.03 7.18 -6.90
N VAL A 93 15.83 8.20 -7.74
CA VAL A 93 16.91 8.76 -8.59
C VAL A 93 18.09 9.24 -7.74
N LYS A 94 17.81 9.95 -6.63
CA LYS A 94 18.86 10.42 -5.71
C LYS A 94 19.65 9.26 -5.07
N GLN A 95 19.01 8.11 -4.88
CA GLN A 95 19.64 6.90 -4.34
C GLN A 95 20.37 6.08 -5.43
N GLY A 96 20.39 6.56 -6.68
CA GLY A 96 21.01 5.86 -7.80
C GLY A 96 20.15 4.75 -8.40
N GLY A 97 18.87 4.66 -8.03
CA GLY A 97 17.96 3.70 -8.64
C GLY A 97 17.55 4.12 -10.04
N GLU A 98 17.54 3.19 -10.98
CA GLU A 98 17.15 3.40 -12.38
C GLU A 98 15.78 2.78 -12.71
N VAL A 99 15.38 1.78 -11.92
CA VAL A 99 14.21 0.96 -12.16
C VAL A 99 13.26 1.01 -10.96
N VAL A 100 11.97 1.08 -11.25
CA VAL A 100 10.89 0.87 -10.28
C VAL A 100 10.00 -0.28 -10.73
N LEU A 101 9.32 -0.93 -9.80
CA LEU A 101 8.35 -1.97 -10.13
C LEU A 101 6.95 -1.43 -9.88
N ILE A 102 6.04 -1.64 -10.84
CA ILE A 102 4.64 -1.28 -10.70
C ILE A 102 3.76 -2.52 -10.68
N ASP A 103 2.82 -2.53 -9.74
CA ASP A 103 1.79 -3.56 -9.68
C ASP A 103 0.48 -3.00 -9.12
N GLY A 104 -0.62 -3.62 -9.54
CA GLY A 104 -1.97 -3.28 -9.11
C GLY A 104 -2.55 -4.38 -8.24
N THR A 105 -3.22 -4.02 -7.15
CA THR A 105 -3.93 -5.00 -6.31
C THR A 105 -5.33 -4.55 -5.99
N LEU A 106 -6.19 -5.54 -5.74
CA LEU A 106 -7.53 -5.36 -5.21
C LEU A 106 -7.56 -5.70 -3.72
N ILE A 107 -8.07 -4.79 -2.88
CA ILE A 107 -8.49 -5.12 -1.53
C ILE A 107 -10.00 -5.36 -1.50
N ARG A 108 -10.38 -6.52 -0.96
CA ARG A 108 -11.79 -6.87 -0.80
C ARG A 108 -12.49 -5.92 0.16
N THR A 109 -13.70 -5.52 -0.19
CA THR A 109 -14.60 -4.77 0.69
C THR A 109 -15.85 -5.59 0.97
N GLN A 110 -16.64 -5.17 1.96
CA GLN A 110 -18.04 -5.57 1.98
C GLN A 110 -18.76 -5.07 0.71
N ARG A 111 -19.81 -5.80 0.31
CA ARG A 111 -20.70 -5.37 -0.76
C ARG A 111 -21.33 -4.04 -0.34
N ARG A 112 -21.12 -3.01 -1.16
CA ARG A 112 -21.74 -1.70 -0.93
C ARG A 112 -23.15 -1.71 -1.47
N THR A 113 -24.06 -1.02 -0.80
CA THR A 113 -25.44 -0.84 -1.28
C THR A 113 -25.51 0.29 -2.33
N GLY A 114 -26.57 0.29 -3.14
CA GLY A 114 -26.86 1.36 -4.11
C GLY A 114 -25.95 1.40 -5.34
N ARG A 115 -25.82 2.59 -5.96
CA ARG A 115 -25.11 2.78 -7.25
C ARG A 115 -23.61 2.41 -7.21
N ALA A 116 -23.02 2.34 -6.02
CA ALA A 116 -21.63 1.95 -5.83
C ALA A 116 -21.39 0.43 -5.91
N ASP A 117 -22.44 -0.39 -5.86
CA ASP A 117 -22.34 -1.86 -5.85
C ASP A 117 -21.61 -2.40 -7.08
N ARG A 118 -22.18 -2.16 -8.27
CA ARG A 118 -21.65 -2.63 -9.57
C ARG A 118 -20.27 -2.07 -9.89
N ARG A 119 -19.99 -0.82 -9.49
CA ARG A 119 -18.68 -0.18 -9.76
C ARG A 119 -17.56 -0.80 -8.95
N ASN A 120 -17.84 -1.23 -7.72
CA ASN A 120 -16.83 -1.88 -6.87
C ASN A 120 -16.64 -3.36 -7.17
N TYR A 121 -17.50 -3.97 -7.98
CA TYR A 121 -17.31 -5.36 -8.39
C TYR A 121 -16.19 -5.48 -9.42
N SER A 122 -15.16 -6.24 -9.08
CA SER A 122 -14.07 -6.60 -9.99
C SER A 122 -14.40 -7.89 -10.72
N GLY A 123 -14.49 -7.83 -12.05
CA GLY A 123 -14.66 -9.03 -12.87
C GLY A 123 -13.47 -10.00 -12.76
N LYS A 124 -12.24 -9.45 -12.74
CA LYS A 124 -10.97 -10.20 -12.62
C LYS A 124 -10.93 -11.03 -11.34
N HIS A 125 -11.35 -10.45 -10.21
CA HIS A 125 -11.28 -11.10 -8.90
C HIS A 125 -12.62 -11.67 -8.41
N ARG A 126 -13.68 -11.60 -9.22
CA ARG A 126 -15.07 -12.02 -8.89
C ARG A 126 -15.53 -11.59 -7.50
N SER A 127 -15.16 -10.38 -7.09
CA SER A 127 -15.42 -9.86 -5.74
C SER A 127 -15.52 -8.34 -5.72
N HIS A 128 -16.21 -7.81 -4.71
CA HIS A 128 -16.25 -6.37 -4.47
C HIS A 128 -14.97 -5.93 -3.78
N GLY A 129 -14.39 -4.82 -4.23
CA GLY A 129 -13.19 -4.28 -3.64
C GLY A 129 -12.84 -2.88 -4.11
N LEU A 130 -11.73 -2.39 -3.58
CA LEU A 130 -11.06 -1.18 -4.02
C LEU A 130 -9.75 -1.57 -4.67
N HIS A 131 -9.49 -0.97 -5.83
CA HIS A 131 -8.29 -1.17 -6.62
C HIS A 131 -7.30 -0.03 -6.36
N PHE A 132 -6.01 -0.35 -6.29
CA PHE A 132 -4.96 0.65 -6.21
C PHE A 132 -3.68 0.11 -6.84
N LEU A 133 -2.83 1.05 -7.22
CA LEU A 133 -1.49 0.80 -7.71
C LEU A 133 -0.48 1.10 -6.61
N ALA A 134 0.62 0.37 -6.59
CA ALA A 134 1.78 0.76 -5.82
C ALA A 134 3.04 0.67 -6.68
N LEU A 135 4.03 1.48 -6.30
CA LEU A 135 5.37 1.38 -6.81
C LEU A 135 6.28 0.83 -5.72
N THR A 136 7.20 -0.05 -6.11
CA THR A 136 8.33 -0.45 -5.27
C THR A 136 9.65 -0.07 -5.94
N ASP A 137 10.71 -0.03 -5.14
CA ASP A 137 12.06 -0.12 -5.68
C ASP A 137 12.38 -1.56 -6.14
N GLU A 138 13.58 -1.75 -6.65
CA GLU A 138 14.14 -3.04 -7.08
C GLU A 138 14.26 -4.08 -5.94
N ASN A 139 14.29 -3.64 -4.68
CA ASN A 139 14.35 -4.52 -3.51
C ASN A 139 12.96 -4.89 -2.98
N GLY A 140 11.90 -4.42 -3.63
CA GLY A 140 10.52 -4.68 -3.22
C GLY A 140 10.02 -3.76 -2.11
N ARG A 141 10.76 -2.71 -1.75
CA ARG A 141 10.31 -1.73 -0.77
C ARG A 141 9.28 -0.81 -1.41
N LEU A 142 8.12 -0.67 -0.77
CA LEU A 142 7.06 0.23 -1.26
C LEU A 142 7.49 1.69 -1.17
N ILE A 143 7.52 2.38 -2.31
CA ILE A 143 7.89 3.81 -2.39
C ILE A 143 6.68 4.73 -2.56
N TRP A 144 5.58 4.23 -3.13
CA TRP A 144 4.37 5.03 -3.38
C TRP A 144 3.13 4.16 -3.52
N ILE A 145 1.96 4.69 -3.14
CA ILE A 145 0.65 4.06 -3.32
C ILE A 145 -0.36 5.07 -3.88
N SER A 146 -1.14 4.66 -4.88
CA SER A 146 -2.18 5.46 -5.51
C SER A 146 -3.38 5.72 -4.59
N ALA A 147 -4.26 6.62 -4.99
CA ALA A 147 -5.59 6.70 -4.38
C ALA A 147 -6.36 5.39 -4.61
N ALA A 148 -7.24 5.04 -3.67
CA ALA A 148 -8.13 3.90 -3.81
C ALA A 148 -9.22 4.19 -4.84
N ARG A 149 -9.37 3.29 -5.80
CA ARG A 149 -10.32 3.36 -6.92
C ARG A 149 -11.33 2.23 -6.82
N THR A 150 -12.37 2.31 -7.64
CA THR A 150 -13.39 1.27 -7.73
C THR A 150 -12.79 -0.05 -8.21
N GLY A 151 -13.21 -1.19 -7.67
CA GLY A 151 -12.64 -2.50 -8.00
C GLY A 151 -12.73 -2.93 -9.47
N ARG A 152 -13.58 -2.29 -10.28
CA ARG A 152 -13.67 -2.50 -11.73
C ARG A 152 -12.55 -1.83 -12.52
N THR A 153 -11.84 -0.88 -11.93
CA THR A 153 -10.81 -0.10 -12.62
C THR A 153 -9.68 -1.02 -13.09
N HIS A 154 -9.30 -0.89 -14.36
CA HIS A 154 -8.14 -1.58 -14.92
C HIS A 154 -6.84 -0.86 -14.53
N ASP A 155 -5.75 -1.62 -14.43
CA ASP A 155 -4.41 -1.12 -14.07
C ASP A 155 -3.99 0.05 -14.97
N ASN A 156 -4.11 -0.12 -16.29
CA ASN A 156 -3.91 0.94 -17.27
C ASN A 156 -4.73 2.21 -17.03
N THR A 157 -6.02 2.07 -16.68
CA THR A 157 -6.90 3.22 -16.44
C THR A 157 -6.46 3.97 -15.18
N ALA A 158 -6.09 3.24 -14.12
CA ALA A 158 -5.56 3.84 -12.91
C ALA A 158 -4.23 4.57 -13.18
N ALA A 159 -3.31 3.92 -13.91
CA ALA A 159 -2.00 4.49 -14.23
C ALA A 159 -2.09 5.76 -15.09
N ARG A 160 -3.01 5.78 -16.07
CA ARG A 160 -3.27 6.99 -16.89
C ARG A 160 -3.82 8.13 -16.05
N HIS A 161 -4.74 7.85 -15.14
CA HIS A 161 -5.30 8.88 -14.25
C HIS A 161 -4.23 9.45 -13.30
N ASP A 162 -3.31 8.62 -12.82
CA ASP A 162 -2.22 9.07 -11.94
C ASP A 162 -1.00 9.59 -12.72
N HIS A 163 -1.12 9.74 -14.05
CA HIS A 163 -0.07 10.24 -14.95
C HIS A 163 1.28 9.53 -14.78
N ILE A 164 1.27 8.24 -14.48
CA ILE A 164 2.46 7.45 -14.12
C ILE A 164 3.55 7.56 -15.20
N LEU A 165 3.18 7.38 -16.48
CA LEU A 165 4.11 7.45 -17.60
C LEU A 165 4.84 8.80 -17.66
N ALA A 166 4.11 9.90 -17.51
CA ALA A 166 4.68 11.24 -17.56
C ALA A 166 5.64 11.49 -16.39
N HIS A 167 5.28 11.02 -15.19
CA HIS A 167 6.14 11.12 -14.01
C HIS A 167 7.43 10.31 -14.12
N LEU A 168 7.36 9.10 -14.68
CA LEU A 168 8.54 8.25 -14.90
C LEU A 168 9.47 8.84 -15.96
N ARG A 169 8.94 9.29 -17.10
CA ARG A 169 9.70 10.01 -18.14
C ARG A 169 10.39 11.24 -17.59
N GLY A 170 9.66 12.07 -16.83
CA GLY A 170 10.23 13.26 -16.21
C GLY A 170 11.29 12.97 -15.14
N ALA A 171 11.30 11.76 -14.57
CA ALA A 171 12.31 11.31 -13.62
C ALA A 171 13.47 10.55 -14.28
N GLY A 172 13.36 10.16 -15.55
CA GLY A 172 14.33 9.30 -16.23
C GLY A 172 14.37 7.87 -15.66
N LEU A 173 13.25 7.37 -15.14
CA LEU A 173 13.14 6.03 -14.55
C LEU A 173 12.36 5.09 -15.46
N VAL A 174 12.77 3.82 -15.49
CA VAL A 174 12.03 2.74 -16.17
C VAL A 174 11.15 2.00 -15.16
N ALA A 175 9.94 1.60 -15.55
CA ALA A 175 9.07 0.77 -14.72
C ALA A 175 8.86 -0.63 -15.30
N LEU A 176 9.15 -1.67 -14.50
CA LEU A 176 8.80 -3.05 -14.82
C LEU A 176 7.36 -3.35 -14.38
N ALA A 177 6.54 -3.80 -15.31
CA ALA A 177 5.09 -3.91 -15.12
C ALA A 177 4.54 -5.26 -15.60
N ASP A 178 3.37 -5.66 -15.08
CA ASP A 178 2.66 -6.83 -15.58
C ASP A 178 2.01 -6.55 -16.95
N LEU A 179 1.43 -7.59 -17.55
CA LEU A 179 0.71 -7.47 -18.82
C LEU A 179 -0.54 -6.56 -18.74
N GLY A 180 -1.04 -6.25 -17.53
CA GLY A 180 -2.15 -5.33 -17.29
C GLY A 180 -1.82 -3.87 -17.61
N PHE A 181 -0.53 -3.53 -17.70
CA PHE A 181 -0.04 -2.20 -18.12
C PHE A 181 0.31 -2.11 -19.61
N ARG A 182 0.07 -3.17 -20.38
CA ARG A 182 0.36 -3.16 -21.82
C ARG A 182 -0.45 -2.07 -22.52
N GLY A 183 0.20 -1.23 -23.32
CA GLY A 183 -0.42 -0.08 -24.00
C GLY A 183 -0.58 1.16 -23.10
N LEU A 184 0.03 1.15 -21.90
CA LEU A 184 0.27 2.38 -21.14
C LEU A 184 1.29 3.26 -21.87
N ASP A 185 2.40 2.64 -22.29
CA ASP A 185 3.43 3.22 -23.12
C ASP A 185 3.34 2.64 -24.53
N ASN A 186 3.38 3.52 -25.53
CA ASN A 186 3.34 3.16 -26.95
C ASN A 186 4.63 3.57 -27.67
N ASP A 187 5.61 4.14 -26.97
CA ASP A 187 6.92 4.41 -27.55
C ASP A 187 7.70 3.10 -27.67
N VAL A 188 8.15 2.82 -28.88
CA VAL A 188 8.88 1.59 -29.22
C VAL A 188 10.39 1.81 -29.16
N LEU A 189 10.83 3.06 -29.35
CA LEU A 189 12.24 3.41 -29.42
C LEU A 189 12.84 3.65 -28.03
N ASP A 190 12.06 4.25 -27.15
CA ASP A 190 12.46 4.52 -25.76
C ASP A 190 11.32 4.17 -24.77
N PRO A 191 11.04 2.87 -24.56
CA PRO A 191 9.96 2.43 -23.70
C PRO A 191 10.32 2.65 -22.23
N VAL A 192 9.49 3.43 -21.53
CA VAL A 192 9.59 3.66 -20.09
C VAL A 192 8.83 2.60 -19.30
N ILE A 193 7.78 2.01 -19.88
CA ILE A 193 7.03 0.91 -19.26
C ILE A 193 7.39 -0.40 -19.95
N VAL A 194 8.11 -1.26 -19.24
CA VAL A 194 8.52 -2.58 -19.75
C VAL A 194 7.50 -3.62 -19.29
N THR A 195 6.82 -4.22 -20.26
CA THR A 195 5.85 -5.32 -20.05
C THR A 195 6.28 -6.56 -20.83
N GLY A 196 5.79 -7.73 -20.40
CA GLY A 196 6.06 -8.98 -21.10
C GLY A 196 5.40 -9.09 -22.47
N TYR A 197 5.84 -10.05 -23.26
CA TYR A 197 5.19 -10.47 -24.50
C TYR A 197 4.02 -11.42 -24.20
N THR A 198 2.95 -11.32 -24.99
CA THR A 198 1.81 -12.25 -24.90
C THR A 198 1.71 -13.09 -26.17
N ALA A 199 1.31 -14.36 -26.01
CA ALA A 199 0.90 -15.18 -27.15
C ALA A 199 -0.51 -14.78 -27.58
N THR A 200 -0.78 -14.82 -28.87
CA THR A 200 -2.14 -14.75 -29.43
C THR A 200 -2.48 -16.07 -30.12
N ARG A 201 -3.76 -16.26 -30.46
CA ARG A 201 -4.22 -17.47 -31.16
C ARG A 201 -3.47 -17.69 -32.49
N THR A 202 -3.02 -16.61 -33.11
CA THR A 202 -2.29 -16.59 -34.38
C THR A 202 -0.78 -16.45 -34.22
N HIS A 203 -0.28 -15.94 -33.09
CA HIS A 203 1.16 -15.75 -32.86
C HIS A 203 1.62 -16.40 -31.55
N LYS A 204 2.42 -17.47 -31.69
CA LYS A 204 3.10 -18.11 -30.56
C LYS A 204 4.35 -17.30 -30.19
N LEU A 205 4.69 -17.33 -28.90
CA LEU A 205 5.92 -16.70 -28.40
C LEU A 205 7.16 -17.41 -28.95
N THR A 206 8.10 -16.62 -29.47
CA THR A 206 9.42 -17.12 -29.86
C THR A 206 10.22 -17.54 -28.62
N PRO A 207 11.26 -18.40 -28.75
CA PRO A 207 12.14 -18.74 -27.63
C PRO A 207 12.73 -17.49 -26.94
N GLY A 208 13.16 -16.48 -27.72
CA GLY A 208 13.68 -15.22 -27.18
C GLY A 208 12.64 -14.43 -26.39
N GLN A 209 11.38 -14.38 -26.84
CA GLN A 209 10.30 -13.72 -26.10
C GLN A 209 9.96 -14.45 -24.79
N LYS A 210 10.06 -15.79 -24.79
CA LYS A 210 9.87 -16.58 -23.56
C LYS A 210 10.98 -16.29 -22.55
N GLU A 211 12.22 -16.19 -23.02
CA GLU A 211 13.35 -15.85 -22.13
C GLU A 211 13.24 -14.42 -21.60
N ALA A 212 12.89 -13.45 -22.45
CA ALA A 212 12.63 -12.08 -22.00
C ALA A 212 11.51 -12.03 -20.94
N ASN A 213 10.43 -12.80 -21.11
CA ASN A 213 9.38 -12.91 -20.10
C ASN A 213 9.88 -13.54 -18.79
N ARG A 214 10.81 -14.49 -18.87
CA ARG A 214 11.42 -15.11 -17.69
C ARG A 214 12.27 -14.11 -16.91
N VAL A 215 13.13 -13.36 -17.61
CA VAL A 215 13.95 -12.30 -17.01
C VAL A 215 13.07 -11.22 -16.38
N LEU A 216 12.02 -10.78 -17.08
CA LEU A 216 11.07 -9.81 -16.54
C LEU A 216 10.35 -10.35 -15.30
N ALA A 217 9.93 -11.62 -15.30
CA ALA A 217 9.29 -12.23 -14.14
C ALA A 217 10.22 -12.27 -12.92
N VAL A 218 11.51 -12.60 -13.13
CA VAL A 218 12.53 -12.57 -12.06
C VAL A 218 12.72 -11.14 -11.54
N GLY A 219 12.89 -10.15 -12.42
CA GLY A 219 13.06 -8.75 -12.04
C GLY A 219 11.84 -8.15 -11.32
N ARG A 220 10.63 -8.70 -11.56
CA ARG A 220 9.41 -8.28 -10.87
C ARG A 220 9.15 -8.99 -9.55
N ALA A 221 9.78 -10.14 -9.28
CA ALA A 221 9.53 -10.91 -8.05
C ALA A 221 9.63 -10.06 -6.74
N PRO A 222 10.51 -9.05 -6.62
CA PRO A 222 10.55 -8.17 -5.44
C PRO A 222 9.25 -7.40 -5.20
N VAL A 223 8.50 -7.02 -6.24
CA VAL A 223 7.22 -6.30 -6.08
C VAL A 223 6.21 -7.12 -5.27
N GLU A 224 6.20 -8.44 -5.46
CA GLU A 224 5.31 -9.35 -4.76
C GLU A 224 5.59 -9.36 -3.26
N HIS A 225 6.88 -9.28 -2.88
CA HIS A 225 7.30 -9.15 -1.48
C HIS A 225 6.78 -7.84 -0.87
N GLY A 226 6.92 -6.71 -1.57
CA GLY A 226 6.39 -5.42 -1.12
C GLY A 226 4.88 -5.47 -0.85
N PHE A 227 4.12 -6.06 -1.77
CA PHE A 227 2.68 -6.26 -1.59
C PHE A 227 2.36 -7.28 -0.49
N ALA A 228 3.18 -8.31 -0.29
CA ALA A 228 3.02 -9.26 0.81
C ALA A 228 3.19 -8.57 2.17
N HIS A 229 4.22 -7.72 2.32
CA HIS A 229 4.42 -6.91 3.54
C HIS A 229 3.23 -5.98 3.81
N LEU A 230 2.69 -5.35 2.77
CA LEU A 230 1.46 -4.54 2.91
C LEU A 230 0.25 -5.41 3.30
N LYS A 231 0.11 -6.61 2.74
CA LYS A 231 -1.00 -7.53 3.03
C LYS A 231 -0.91 -8.19 4.41
N ASN A 232 0.24 -8.12 5.08
CA ASN A 232 0.38 -8.56 6.49
C ASN A 232 -0.46 -7.71 7.46
N TRP A 233 -0.86 -6.50 7.07
CA TRP A 233 -1.80 -5.69 7.82
C TRP A 233 -3.23 -6.25 7.67
N ARG A 234 -3.71 -7.02 8.65
CA ARG A 234 -5.00 -7.73 8.57
C ARG A 234 -6.21 -6.82 8.36
N THR A 235 -6.11 -5.53 8.68
CA THR A 235 -7.15 -4.55 8.33
C THR A 235 -7.44 -4.48 6.81
N LEU A 236 -6.47 -4.85 5.97
CA LEU A 236 -6.62 -4.94 4.51
C LEU A 236 -7.20 -6.27 4.03
N THR A 237 -7.38 -7.29 4.89
CA THR A 237 -8.02 -8.55 4.50
C THR A 237 -9.46 -8.31 4.02
N LYS A 238 -10.18 -7.42 4.71
CA LYS A 238 -11.53 -6.99 4.33
C LYS A 238 -11.81 -5.57 4.80
N LEU A 239 -11.73 -4.61 3.89
CA LEU A 239 -11.97 -3.21 4.20
C LEU A 239 -13.47 -2.95 4.46
N ARG A 240 -13.75 -2.35 5.62
CA ARG A 240 -15.09 -1.95 6.08
C ARG A 240 -15.29 -0.42 6.04
N THR A 241 -14.35 0.31 5.45
CA THR A 241 -14.31 1.78 5.46
C THR A 241 -14.70 2.37 4.10
N ASP A 242 -15.02 3.67 4.05
CA ASP A 242 -15.28 4.38 2.80
C ASP A 242 -14.01 4.55 1.95
N PRO A 243 -14.11 4.80 0.63
CA PRO A 243 -12.95 4.85 -0.25
C PRO A 243 -11.97 6.00 0.07
N ALA A 244 -12.47 7.13 0.59
CA ALA A 244 -11.62 8.26 0.96
C ALA A 244 -10.76 7.89 2.18
N ARG A 245 -11.37 7.28 3.20
CA ARG A 245 -10.64 6.73 4.35
C ARG A 245 -9.74 5.56 3.97
N ALA A 246 -10.11 4.75 2.97
CA ALA A 246 -9.26 3.68 2.47
C ALA A 246 -7.96 4.23 1.88
N THR A 247 -8.01 5.35 1.16
CA THR A 247 -6.81 6.02 0.63
C THR A 247 -5.88 6.49 1.75
N GLN A 248 -6.45 7.13 2.79
CA GLN A 248 -5.65 7.57 3.95
C GLN A 248 -5.04 6.37 4.69
N LEU A 249 -5.82 5.30 4.89
CA LEU A 249 -5.34 4.07 5.49
C LEU A 249 -4.18 3.46 4.70
N LEU A 250 -4.31 3.32 3.38
CA LEU A 250 -3.25 2.80 2.52
C LEU A 250 -1.96 3.61 2.62
N ARG A 251 -2.06 4.94 2.61
CA ARG A 251 -0.92 5.85 2.78
C ARG A 251 -0.29 5.74 4.18
N ALA A 252 -1.09 5.59 5.21
CA ALA A 252 -0.59 5.35 6.57
C ALA A 252 0.16 4.02 6.67
N LEU A 253 -0.38 2.96 6.06
CA LEU A 253 0.24 1.64 6.04
C LEU A 253 1.53 1.62 5.21
N LEU A 254 1.62 2.41 4.14
CA LEU A 254 2.88 2.62 3.40
C LEU A 254 3.98 3.13 4.34
N VAL A 255 3.68 4.16 5.13
CA VAL A 255 4.63 4.73 6.08
C VAL A 255 5.00 3.70 7.15
N LEU A 256 4.02 3.02 7.75
CA LEU A 256 4.28 2.00 8.78
C LEU A 256 5.10 0.81 8.24
N THR A 257 4.80 0.34 7.04
CA THR A 257 5.53 -0.78 6.41
C THR A 257 6.99 -0.38 6.17
N ASN A 258 7.24 0.85 5.70
CA ASN A 258 8.60 1.35 5.52
C ASN A 258 9.37 1.49 6.84
N LEU A 259 8.70 1.87 7.93
CA LEU A 259 9.31 1.94 9.26
C LEU A 259 9.64 0.54 9.83
N GLU A 260 8.93 -0.51 9.40
CA GLU A 260 9.22 -1.89 9.78
C GLU A 260 10.40 -2.48 8.99
N VAL A 261 10.53 -2.13 7.71
CA VAL A 261 11.60 -2.63 6.82
C VAL A 261 12.94 -1.94 7.08
N ASP A 262 12.95 -0.70 7.58
CA ASP A 262 14.17 0.03 7.97
C ASP A 262 14.78 -0.45 9.32
N ARG A 263 14.29 -1.56 9.89
CA ARG A 263 14.82 -2.18 11.12
C ARG A 263 15.77 -3.32 10.81
#